data_AF-A0A822AZT2-F1
#
_entry.id   AF-A0A822AZT2-F1
#
_cell.length_a   1.000
_cell.length_b   1.000
_cell.length_c   1.000
_cell.angle_alpha   90.00
_cell.angle_beta   90.00
_cell.angle_gamma   90.00
#
_symmetry.space_group_name_H-M   'P 1'
#
loop_
_entity.id
_entity.type
_entity.pdbx_description
1 polymer ?
#
loop_
_entity_poly.entity_id
_entity_poly.type
_entity_poly.pdbx_seq_one_letter_code
_entity_poly.pdbx_strand_id
1 'polypeptide(L)'
;AHGVAICLDPIATKVWKDSGSEWEAVSERIIKIRLKCTPIDITVLSVYSPVNPSAKQMANDADKFYSDLQDTINNVSTNDMLIIMGDLNARVGGNQQQPASINSVGPFAVDVENENGAILVDWCEINNIVVSNTFFQHKLLHQTS
;
A
#
# COMPACT_ATOMS: atom_id res chain seq x y z
N ALA A 1 -7.03 15.43 11.72
CA ALA A 1 -7.97 14.48 11.09
C ALA A 1 -7.15 13.62 10.15
N HIS A 2 -7.03 12.33 10.43
CA HIS A 2 -6.48 11.34 9.52
C HIS A 2 -7.66 10.68 8.81
N GLY A 3 -7.52 10.41 7.51
CA GLY A 3 -8.62 9.83 6.77
C GLY A 3 -8.17 9.34 5.40
N VAL A 4 -8.72 8.21 5.01
CA VAL A 4 -8.58 7.61 3.69
C VAL A 4 -9.93 7.64 2.99
N ALA A 5 -9.90 7.69 1.67
CA ALA A 5 -11.11 7.70 0.86
C ALA A 5 -10.83 7.07 -0.50
N ILE A 6 -11.87 6.43 -1.06
CA ILE A 6 -11.88 5.99 -2.44
C ILE A 6 -13.06 6.68 -3.13
N CYS A 7 -12.76 7.42 -4.18
CA CYS A 7 -13.74 8.09 -5.00
C CYS A 7 -13.86 7.35 -6.33
N LEU A 8 -15.05 6.85 -6.63
CA LEU A 8 -15.39 6.24 -7.91
C LEU A 8 -16.17 7.27 -8.73
N ASP A 9 -15.96 7.28 -10.05
CA ASP A 9 -16.81 8.09 -10.93
C ASP A 9 -18.27 7.56 -10.91
N PRO A 10 -19.26 8.33 -11.38
CA PRO A 10 -20.66 7.92 -11.30
C PRO A 10 -20.98 6.59 -11.97
N ILE A 11 -20.28 6.24 -13.07
CA ILE A 11 -20.48 4.98 -13.80
C ILE A 11 -19.92 3.83 -12.97
N ALA A 12 -18.66 3.93 -12.52
CA ALA A 12 -18.05 2.92 -11.67
C ALA A 12 -18.82 2.73 -10.35
N THR A 13 -19.30 3.82 -9.75
CA THR A 13 -20.11 3.78 -8.52
C THR A 13 -21.39 2.98 -8.72
N LYS A 14 -22.07 3.18 -9.85
CA LYS A 14 -23.31 2.45 -10.15
C LYS A 14 -23.02 0.96 -10.31
N VAL A 15 -22.05 0.60 -11.15
CA VAL A 15 -21.68 -0.81 -11.40
C VAL A 15 -21.25 -1.51 -10.11
N TRP A 16 -20.46 -0.83 -9.28
CA TRP A 16 -19.99 -1.35 -8.00
C TRP A 16 -21.13 -1.60 -7.00
N LYS A 17 -22.13 -0.73 -6.95
CA LYS A 17 -23.34 -0.95 -6.14
C LYS A 17 -24.19 -2.09 -6.69
N ASP A 18 -24.40 -2.13 -8.00
CA ASP A 18 -25.21 -3.15 -8.68
C ASP A 18 -24.59 -4.56 -8.54
N SER A 19 -23.26 -4.66 -8.36
CA SER A 19 -22.58 -5.93 -8.08
C SER A 19 -22.74 -6.44 -6.64
N GLY A 20 -23.42 -5.68 -5.78
CA GLY A 20 -23.56 -6.00 -4.34
C GLY A 20 -22.26 -5.88 -3.56
N SER A 21 -21.31 -5.10 -4.07
CA SER A 21 -20.03 -4.87 -3.39
C SER A 21 -20.18 -3.82 -2.30
N GLU A 22 -19.50 -4.05 -1.18
CA GLU A 22 -19.50 -3.16 -0.02
C GLU A 22 -18.07 -2.65 0.27
N TRP A 23 -18.01 -1.52 0.96
CA TRP A 23 -16.76 -0.98 1.50
C TRP A 23 -16.62 -1.42 2.96
N GLU A 24 -15.37 -1.52 3.41
CA GLU A 24 -15.03 -1.84 4.80
C GLU A 24 -14.09 -0.78 5.34
N ALA A 25 -14.52 -0.05 6.39
CA ALA A 25 -13.62 0.80 7.17
C ALA A 25 -12.91 -0.08 8.20
N VAL A 26 -11.66 -0.41 7.89
CA VAL A 26 -10.80 -1.20 8.77
C VAL A 26 -10.31 -0.32 9.92
N SER A 27 -9.84 0.89 9.61
CA SER A 27 -9.41 1.88 10.59
C SER A 27 -9.49 3.30 10.02
N GLU A 28 -9.12 4.32 10.79
CA GLU A 28 -9.01 5.70 10.28
C GLU A 28 -7.96 5.85 9.15
N ARG A 29 -7.10 4.84 8.96
CA ARG A 29 -5.97 4.79 8.02
C ARG A 29 -6.12 3.76 6.92
N ILE A 30 -7.15 2.91 6.96
CA ILE A 30 -7.32 1.81 5.99
C ILE A 30 -8.80 1.68 5.63
N ILE A 31 -9.10 1.80 4.34
CA ILE A 31 -10.40 1.46 3.77
C ILE A 31 -10.20 0.45 2.64
N LYS A 32 -11.06 -0.57 2.61
CA LYS A 32 -11.04 -1.63 1.62
C LYS A 32 -12.31 -1.57 0.79
N ILE A 33 -12.17 -1.74 -0.52
CA ILE A 33 -13.27 -2.08 -1.42
C ILE A 33 -12.89 -3.30 -2.26
N ARG A 34 -13.90 -4.02 -2.73
CA ARG A 34 -13.74 -5.05 -3.75
C ARG A 34 -14.47 -4.63 -5.00
N LEU A 35 -13.78 -4.66 -6.14
CA LEU A 35 -14.31 -4.40 -7.46
C LEU A 35 -14.57 -5.75 -8.15
N LYS A 36 -15.83 -6.01 -8.50
CA LYS A 36 -16.20 -7.19 -9.27
C LYS A 36 -15.83 -6.99 -10.73
N CYS A 37 -14.88 -7.79 -11.21
CA CYS A 37 -14.29 -7.64 -12.53
C CYS A 37 -14.17 -9.01 -13.22
N THR A 38 -14.03 -9.01 -14.54
CA THR A 38 -13.82 -10.23 -15.34
C THR A 38 -12.52 -10.06 -16.12
N PRO A 39 -11.60 -11.05 -16.09
CA PRO A 39 -11.74 -12.38 -15.51
C PRO A 39 -11.44 -12.49 -14.00
N ILE A 40 -10.85 -11.46 -13.39
CA ILE A 40 -10.35 -11.48 -12.01
C ILE A 40 -10.93 -10.30 -11.24
N ASP A 41 -11.44 -10.55 -10.04
CA ASP A 41 -11.87 -9.51 -9.10
C ASP A 41 -10.66 -8.76 -8.54
N ILE A 42 -10.84 -7.47 -8.22
CA ILE A 42 -9.76 -6.63 -7.69
C ILE A 42 -10.14 -6.18 -6.29
N THR A 43 -9.30 -6.44 -5.30
CA THR A 43 -9.42 -5.86 -3.97
C THR A 43 -8.47 -4.66 -3.86
N VAL A 44 -9.03 -3.49 -3.54
CA VAL A 44 -8.28 -2.23 -3.40
C VAL A 44 -8.30 -1.79 -1.94
N LEU A 45 -7.12 -1.58 -1.37
CA LEU A 45 -6.93 -0.96 -0.07
C LEU A 45 -6.39 0.45 -0.29
N SER A 46 -7.09 1.46 0.22
CA SER A 46 -6.56 2.81 0.37
C SER A 46 -6.00 2.97 1.78
N VAL A 47 -4.71 3.29 1.88
CA VAL A 47 -3.96 3.33 3.13
C VAL A 47 -3.30 4.68 3.38
N TYR A 48 -3.15 5.03 4.65
CA TYR A 48 -2.37 6.18 5.11
C TYR A 48 -1.50 5.82 6.32
N SER A 49 -0.26 5.44 6.07
CA SER A 49 0.70 5.05 7.12
C SER A 49 1.01 6.24 8.04
N PRO A 50 1.26 6.03 9.34
CA PRO A 50 1.85 7.05 10.20
C PRO A 50 3.17 7.60 9.62
N VAL A 51 3.41 8.90 9.83
CA VAL A 51 4.71 9.50 9.53
C VAL A 51 5.69 9.00 10.58
N ASN A 52 6.87 8.51 10.19
CA ASN A 52 7.94 8.18 11.13
C ASN A 52 8.32 9.36 12.01
N PRO A 53 8.43 9.14 13.33
CA PRO A 53 9.17 10.09 14.12
C PRO A 53 9.96 9.45 15.26
N SER A 54 10.98 10.20 15.64
CA SER A 54 11.88 10.05 16.77
C SER A 54 11.24 9.91 18.18
N ALA A 55 9.95 9.54 18.32
CA ALA A 55 9.21 9.51 19.58
C ALA A 55 8.45 8.19 19.81
N LYS A 56 8.57 7.63 21.03
CA LYS A 56 7.97 6.35 21.46
C LYS A 56 6.46 6.19 21.20
N GLN A 57 5.69 7.28 21.26
CA GLN A 57 4.22 7.19 21.17
C GLN A 57 3.74 6.86 19.75
N MET A 58 4.54 7.16 18.73
CA MET A 58 4.20 6.92 17.33
C MET A 58 4.72 5.57 16.81
N ALA A 59 5.58 4.89 17.57
CA ALA A 59 5.93 3.49 17.31
C ALA A 59 4.70 2.56 17.46
N ASN A 60 3.87 2.80 18.48
CA ASN A 60 2.63 2.05 18.69
C ASN A 60 1.63 2.22 17.53
N ASP A 61 1.60 3.40 16.90
CA ASP A 61 0.71 3.67 15.76
C ASP A 61 1.17 2.92 14.51
N ALA A 62 2.48 2.83 14.28
CA ALA A 62 3.05 2.06 13.17
C ALA A 62 2.79 0.56 13.34
N ASP A 63 3.04 0.01 14.53
CA ASP A 63 2.77 -1.40 14.84
C ASP A 63 1.28 -1.74 14.62
N LYS A 64 0.38 -0.88 15.13
CA LYS A 64 -1.05 -1.04 14.91
C LYS A 64 -1.42 -0.98 13.43
N PHE A 65 -0.87 -0.01 12.69
CA PHE A 65 -1.14 0.14 11.27
C PHE A 65 -0.74 -1.11 10.48
N TYR A 66 0.47 -1.63 10.67
CA TYR A 66 0.93 -2.84 9.98
C TYR A 66 0.21 -4.10 10.45
N SER A 67 -0.22 -4.18 11.72
CA SER A 67 -1.08 -5.26 12.21
C SER A 67 -2.45 -5.24 11.53
N ASP A 68 -3.14 -4.09 11.52
CA ASP A 68 -4.44 -3.93 10.86
C ASP A 68 -4.33 -4.23 9.35
N LEU A 69 -3.24 -3.78 8.71
CA LEU A 69 -2.96 -4.04 7.29
C LEU A 69 -2.75 -5.53 7.03
N GLN A 70 -1.97 -6.22 7.88
CA GLN A 70 -1.71 -7.65 7.76
C GLN A 70 -3.01 -8.45 7.91
N ASP A 71 -3.82 -8.15 8.93
CA ASP A 71 -5.10 -8.81 9.14
C ASP A 71 -6.05 -8.56 7.97
N THR A 72 -6.02 -7.35 7.38
CA THR A 72 -6.83 -7.04 6.20
C THR A 72 -6.43 -7.89 5.02
N ILE A 73 -5.13 -8.00 4.69
CA ILE A 73 -4.67 -8.77 3.53
C ILE A 73 -4.85 -10.28 3.72
N ASN A 74 -4.71 -10.78 4.94
CA ASN A 74 -4.96 -12.19 5.26
C ASN A 74 -6.42 -12.60 4.98
N ASN A 75 -7.35 -11.65 5.05
CA ASN A 75 -8.77 -11.84 4.75
C ASN A 75 -9.13 -11.58 3.28
N VAL A 76 -8.19 -11.15 2.44
CA VAL A 76 -8.43 -10.97 1.01
C VAL A 76 -8.48 -12.33 0.31
N SER A 77 -9.39 -12.48 -0.66
CA SER A 77 -9.46 -13.71 -1.45
C SER A 77 -8.17 -13.90 -2.24
N THR A 78 -7.58 -15.09 -2.18
CA THR A 78 -6.37 -15.42 -2.96
C THR A 78 -6.58 -15.42 -4.48
N ASN A 79 -7.84 -15.40 -4.93
CA ASN A 79 -8.19 -15.27 -6.35
C ASN A 79 -8.28 -13.81 -6.81
N ASP A 80 -8.28 -12.85 -5.88
CA ASP A 80 -8.34 -11.44 -6.22
C ASP A 80 -6.96 -10.91 -6.54
N MET A 81 -6.91 -9.95 -7.46
CA MET A 81 -5.76 -9.06 -7.57
C MET A 81 -5.80 -8.06 -6.41
N LEU A 82 -4.78 -8.07 -5.55
CA LEU A 82 -4.64 -7.12 -4.45
C LEU A 82 -3.90 -5.87 -4.92
N ILE A 83 -4.50 -4.70 -4.71
CA ILE A 83 -3.87 -3.40 -4.93
C ILE A 83 -3.90 -2.63 -3.61
N ILE A 84 -2.72 -2.27 -3.11
CA ILE A 84 -2.56 -1.39 -1.96
C ILE A 84 -2.07 -0.04 -2.48
N MET A 85 -2.82 1.02 -2.21
CA MET A 85 -2.53 2.36 -2.70
C MET A 85 -2.73 3.41 -1.61
N GLY A 86 -2.09 4.57 -1.78
CA GLY A 86 -2.17 5.67 -0.83
C GLY A 86 -0.79 6.13 -0.43
N ASP A 87 -0.69 6.74 0.74
CA ASP A 87 0.55 7.33 1.23
C ASP A 87 1.10 6.52 2.41
N LEU A 88 2.15 5.76 2.12
CA LEU A 88 2.85 4.94 3.09
C LEU A 88 3.94 5.71 3.85
N ASN A 89 4.16 7.00 3.55
CA ASN A 89 5.23 7.82 4.11
C ASN A 89 6.62 7.15 4.02
N ALA A 90 6.81 6.31 3.00
CA ALA A 90 7.97 5.45 2.81
C ALA A 90 8.83 5.95 1.65
N ARG A 91 10.12 6.11 1.90
CA ARG A 91 11.15 6.31 0.88
C ARG A 91 11.92 5.02 0.77
N VAL A 92 11.76 4.31 -0.34
CA VAL A 92 12.40 3.01 -0.56
C VAL A 92 13.73 3.23 -1.28
N GLY A 93 14.81 2.73 -0.68
CA GLY A 93 16.17 2.85 -1.21
C GLY A 93 16.43 1.94 -2.41
N GLY A 94 17.12 2.45 -3.43
CA GLY A 94 17.71 1.65 -4.50
C GLY A 94 18.94 0.91 -3.98
N ASN A 95 18.78 -0.35 -3.59
CA ASN A 95 19.87 -1.18 -3.11
C ASN A 95 20.88 -1.48 -4.24
N GLN A 96 21.93 -0.66 -4.40
CA GLN A 96 23.09 -1.05 -5.22
C GLN A 96 23.95 -2.14 -4.54
N GLN A 97 23.75 -2.42 -3.25
CA GLN A 97 24.62 -3.31 -2.46
C GLN A 97 23.92 -4.53 -1.84
N GLN A 98 22.60 -4.69 -1.96
CA GLN A 98 21.89 -5.85 -1.41
C GLN A 98 21.12 -6.63 -2.49
N PRO A 99 21.66 -7.78 -2.95
CA PRO A 99 20.99 -8.64 -3.92
C PRO A 99 19.76 -9.39 -3.38
N ALA A 100 19.36 -9.19 -2.12
CA ALA A 100 18.25 -9.92 -1.49
C ALA A 100 16.85 -9.31 -1.74
N SER A 101 16.75 -8.02 -2.06
CA SER A 101 15.46 -7.29 -2.21
C SER A 101 14.89 -7.25 -3.64
N ILE A 102 15.45 -8.06 -4.54
CA ILE A 102 15.19 -8.02 -5.99
C ILE A 102 13.72 -8.30 -6.36
N ASN A 103 12.97 -9.01 -5.51
CA ASN A 103 11.59 -9.38 -5.85
C ASN A 103 10.57 -8.27 -5.53
N SER A 104 10.77 -7.52 -4.45
CA SER A 104 9.79 -6.52 -3.97
C SER A 104 10.09 -5.10 -4.45
N VAL A 105 11.35 -4.79 -4.77
CA VAL A 105 11.80 -3.44 -5.16
C VAL A 105 12.41 -3.43 -6.56
N GLY A 106 11.97 -2.49 -7.38
CA GLY A 106 12.42 -2.29 -8.75
C GLY A 106 13.66 -1.40 -8.87
N PRO A 107 14.25 -1.31 -10.08
CA PRO A 107 15.54 -0.66 -10.31
C PRO A 107 15.51 0.88 -10.24
N PHE A 108 14.34 1.50 -10.10
CA PHE A 108 14.14 2.95 -10.07
C PHE A 108 13.73 3.48 -8.69
N ALA A 109 14.01 2.74 -7.62
CA ALA A 109 13.90 3.22 -6.25
C ALA A 109 14.81 4.44 -5.98
N VAL A 110 14.50 5.21 -4.94
CA VAL A 110 15.21 6.47 -4.63
C VAL A 110 16.54 6.23 -3.92
N ASP A 111 17.46 7.19 -3.92
CA ASP A 111 18.81 6.97 -3.36
C ASP A 111 18.85 6.83 -1.83
N VAL A 112 17.90 7.46 -1.12
CA VAL A 112 17.90 7.51 0.36
C VAL A 112 16.63 6.88 0.92
N GLU A 113 16.82 5.75 1.58
CA GLU A 113 15.79 5.04 2.34
C GLU A 113 15.51 5.75 3.68
N ASN A 114 14.23 5.75 4.10
CA ASN A 114 13.85 6.11 5.47
C ASN A 114 13.36 4.86 6.24
N GLU A 115 13.18 4.95 7.56
CA GLU A 115 12.77 3.80 8.38
C GLU A 115 11.45 3.15 7.90
N ASN A 116 10.53 3.94 7.33
CA ASN A 116 9.24 3.47 6.80
C ASN A 116 9.45 2.71 5.50
N GLY A 117 10.45 3.12 4.71
CA GLY A 117 10.93 2.40 3.53
C GLY A 117 11.43 1.01 3.90
N ALA A 118 12.31 0.92 4.89
CA ALA A 118 12.84 -0.37 5.35
C ALA A 118 11.71 -1.30 5.85
N ILE A 119 10.82 -0.80 6.73
CA ILE A 119 9.67 -1.58 7.22
C ILE A 119 8.76 -2.02 6.07
N LEU A 120 8.48 -1.13 5.11
CA LEU A 120 7.65 -1.45 3.96
C LEU A 120 8.29 -2.54 3.09
N VAL A 121 9.60 -2.48 2.84
CA VAL A 121 10.31 -3.47 2.03
C VAL A 121 10.25 -4.84 2.72
N ASP A 122 10.58 -4.92 4.01
CA ASP A 122 10.51 -6.15 4.79
C ASP A 122 9.09 -6.74 4.76
N TRP A 123 8.07 -5.90 4.99
CA TRP A 123 6.67 -6.31 4.95
C TRP A 123 6.24 -6.80 3.56
N CYS A 124 6.68 -6.12 2.50
CA CYS A 124 6.43 -6.52 1.12
C CYS A 124 7.09 -7.86 0.76
N GLU A 125 8.33 -8.10 1.19
CA GLU A 125 9.03 -9.38 0.99
C GLU A 125 8.30 -10.55 1.68
N ILE A 126 7.89 -10.37 2.94
CA ILE A 126 7.16 -11.38 3.70
C ILE A 126 5.84 -11.76 3.01
N ASN A 127 5.15 -10.76 2.44
CA ASN A 127 3.85 -10.94 1.81
C ASN A 127 3.92 -11.20 0.29
N ASN A 128 5.12 -11.26 -0.30
CA ASN A 128 5.34 -11.39 -1.75
C ASN A 128 4.60 -10.31 -2.56
N ILE A 129 4.67 -9.07 -2.09
CA ILE A 129 4.09 -7.87 -2.71
C ILE A 129 5.21 -6.99 -3.26
N VAL A 130 4.96 -6.31 -4.37
CA VAL A 130 5.94 -5.43 -5.00
C VAL A 130 5.60 -3.95 -4.79
N VAL A 131 6.63 -3.14 -4.53
CA VAL A 131 6.51 -1.67 -4.49
C VAL A 131 6.52 -1.13 -5.92
N SER A 132 5.36 -1.16 -6.57
CA SER A 132 5.22 -0.90 -8.01
C SER A 132 5.89 0.39 -8.51
N ASN A 133 5.83 1.49 -7.76
CA ASN A 133 6.45 2.77 -8.12
C ASN A 133 7.97 2.68 -8.36
N THR A 134 8.65 1.71 -7.75
CA THR A 134 10.10 1.51 -7.92
C THR A 134 10.46 0.79 -9.23
N PHE A 135 9.48 0.22 -9.94
CA PHE A 135 9.67 -0.44 -11.23
C PHE A 135 9.52 0.49 -12.43
N PHE A 136 9.10 1.74 -12.22
CA PHE A 136 8.91 2.72 -13.29
C PHE A 136 9.89 3.88 -13.16
N GLN A 137 10.49 4.29 -14.28
CA GLN A 137 11.34 5.46 -14.31
C GLN A 137 10.47 6.73 -14.22
N HIS A 138 10.55 7.41 -13.08
CA HIS A 138 9.87 8.70 -12.89
C HIS A 138 10.76 9.87 -13.30
N LYS A 139 10.13 10.98 -13.71
CA LYS A 139 10.86 12.25 -13.87
C LYS A 139 11.37 12.70 -12.50
N LEU A 140 12.56 13.30 -12.44
CA LEU A 140 13.17 13.81 -11.20
C LEU A 140 12.21 14.69 -10.38
N LEU A 141 11.38 15.51 -11.06
CA LEU A 141 10.39 16.38 -10.39
C LEU A 141 9.29 15.63 -9.64
N HIS A 142 9.07 14.35 -9.93
CA HIS A 142 8.07 13.49 -9.26
C HIS A 142 8.72 12.54 -8.26
N GLN A 143 10.05 12.57 -8.12
CA GLN A 143 10.77 11.82 -7.10
C GLN A 143 10.83 12.67 -5.83
N THR A 144 10.58 12.03 -4.69
CA THR A 144 10.69 12.69 -3.38
C THR A 144 12.17 12.91 -3.06
N SER A 145 12.55 14.15 -2.76
CA SER A 145 13.89 14.53 -2.26
C SER A 145 14.18 13.93 -0.90
#